data_AF-A3VHB3-F1
#
_entry.id   AF-A3VHB3-F1
#
_cell.length_a   1.000
_cell.length_b   1.000
_cell.length_c   1.000
_cell.angle_alpha   90.00
_cell.angle_beta   90.00
_cell.angle_gamma   90.00
#
_symmetry.space_group_name_H-M   'P 1'
#
loop_
_entity.id
_entity.type
_entity.pdbx_description
1 polymer ?
#
loop_
_entity_poly.entity_id
_entity_poly.type
_entity_poly.pdbx_seq_one_letter_code
_entity_poly.pdbx_strand_id
1 'polypeptide(L)'
;MHRTAPGEDREITIVGADMLSGETTVIDGMTLDIVQTQLQILTEDGSVEYQSRGVQYLNRELGLFFLGPEEVLDDTGEATPYDNSPVDFIHPGEPGFAQTLPLYECDQQKAGFTPAPAAPTPGLEETDHDQI
;
A
#
# COMPACT_ATOMS: atom_id res chain seq x y z
N MET A 1 -7.86 -14.85 -8.71
CA MET A 1 -7.10 -14.60 -7.46
C MET A 1 -8.12 -14.77 -6.36
N HIS A 2 -7.72 -15.42 -5.28
CA HIS A 2 -8.64 -15.72 -4.20
C HIS A 2 -8.57 -14.62 -3.13
N ARG A 3 -9.72 -14.08 -2.72
CA ARG A 3 -9.81 -13.09 -1.64
C ARG A 3 -10.62 -13.68 -0.49
N THR A 4 -10.01 -13.69 0.69
CA THR A 4 -10.62 -14.19 1.93
C THR A 4 -10.77 -13.05 2.93
N ALA A 5 -11.94 -12.94 3.53
CA ALA A 5 -12.25 -12.06 4.65
C ALA A 5 -13.16 -12.81 5.65
N PRO A 6 -13.36 -12.32 6.89
CA PRO A 6 -14.21 -13.02 7.85
C PRO A 6 -15.63 -13.26 7.32
N GLY A 7 -15.97 -14.53 7.07
CA GLY A 7 -17.27 -14.94 6.51
C GLY A 7 -17.42 -14.74 5.00
N GLU A 8 -16.35 -14.40 4.29
CA GLU A 8 -16.34 -14.17 2.87
C GLU A 8 -15.15 -14.85 2.19
N ASP A 9 -15.45 -15.61 1.15
CA ASP A 9 -14.52 -16.34 0.33
C ASP A 9 -15.02 -16.17 -1.12
N ARG A 10 -14.23 -15.48 -1.96
CA ARG A 10 -14.60 -15.21 -3.35
C ARG A 10 -13.40 -15.13 -4.28
N GLU A 11 -13.65 -15.48 -5.54
CA GLU A 11 -12.70 -15.23 -6.62
C GLU A 11 -12.81 -13.80 -7.13
N ILE A 12 -11.65 -13.21 -7.40
CA ILE A 12 -11.50 -11.89 -8.02
C ILE A 12 -10.55 -11.96 -9.21
N THR A 13 -10.74 -11.06 -10.16
CA THR A 13 -9.80 -10.83 -11.27
C THR A 13 -9.12 -9.49 -11.06
N ILE A 14 -7.80 -9.46 -11.11
CA ILE A 14 -7.02 -8.22 -11.06
C ILE A 14 -6.55 -7.90 -12.47
N VAL A 15 -6.86 -6.70 -12.95
CA VAL A 15 -6.47 -6.19 -14.26
C VAL A 15 -5.78 -4.85 -14.07
N GLY A 16 -4.64 -4.64 -14.73
CA GLY A 16 -3.90 -3.40 -14.59
C GLY A 16 -2.66 -3.36 -15.45
N ALA A 17 -2.00 -2.20 -15.44
CA ALA A 17 -0.72 -2.00 -16.10
C ALA A 17 0.08 -0.90 -15.42
N ASP A 18 1.39 -1.14 -15.35
CA ASP A 18 2.38 -0.16 -14.93
C ASP A 18 3.21 0.24 -16.15
N MET A 19 3.31 1.55 -16.39
CA MET A 19 3.96 2.10 -17.58
C MET A 19 5.02 3.11 -17.16
N LEU A 20 6.28 2.83 -17.49
CA LEU A 20 7.36 3.82 -17.37
C LEU A 20 7.01 5.04 -18.22
N SER A 21 6.94 6.22 -17.62
CA SER A 21 6.68 7.47 -18.36
C SER A 21 7.89 7.91 -19.18
N GLY A 22 9.09 7.41 -18.82
CA GLY A 22 10.37 7.88 -19.35
C GLY A 22 10.91 9.12 -18.65
N GLU A 23 10.20 9.62 -17.64
CA GLU A 23 10.61 10.76 -16.82
C GLU A 23 11.14 10.28 -15.46
N THR A 24 11.92 11.14 -14.81
CA THR A 24 12.48 10.89 -13.48
C THR A 24 12.18 12.06 -12.55
N THR A 25 12.06 11.79 -11.26
CA THR A 25 12.01 12.80 -10.19
C THR A 25 13.13 12.56 -9.17
N VAL A 26 13.37 13.54 -8.29
CA VAL A 26 14.28 13.40 -7.16
C VAL A 26 13.48 13.57 -5.86
N ILE A 27 13.49 12.55 -5.01
CA ILE A 27 12.89 12.59 -3.67
C ILE A 27 14.00 12.24 -2.68
N ASP A 28 14.25 13.14 -1.72
CA ASP A 28 15.30 13.00 -0.71
C ASP A 28 16.67 12.58 -1.29
N GLY A 29 17.07 13.24 -2.37
CA GLY A 29 18.34 12.98 -3.07
C GLY A 29 18.37 11.72 -3.94
N MET A 30 17.36 10.84 -3.86
CA MET A 30 17.27 9.67 -4.73
C MET A 30 16.55 9.99 -6.04
N THR A 31 17.17 9.58 -7.16
CA THR A 31 16.56 9.66 -8.48
C THR A 31 15.63 8.47 -8.69
N LEU A 32 14.37 8.73 -9.01
CA LEU A 32 13.32 7.73 -9.18
C LEU A 32 12.66 7.88 -10.55
N ASP A 33 12.44 6.76 -11.24
CA ASP A 33 11.63 6.71 -12.45
C ASP A 33 10.16 6.93 -12.10
N ILE A 34 9.45 7.71 -12.92
CA ILE A 34 8.01 7.90 -12.79
C ILE A 34 7.29 6.77 -13.55
N VAL A 35 6.40 6.07 -12.85
CA VAL A 35 5.61 4.96 -13.37
C VAL A 35 4.13 5.32 -13.27
N GLN A 36 3.43 5.34 -14.39
CA GLN A 36 1.98 5.49 -14.42
C GLN A 36 1.33 4.14 -14.12
N THR A 37 0.41 4.12 -13.16
CA THR A 37 -0.25 2.88 -12.72
C THR A 37 -1.75 2.95 -12.96
N GLN A 38 -2.34 1.81 -13.28
CA GLN A 38 -3.79 1.62 -13.35
C GLN A 38 -4.14 0.22 -12.84
N LEU A 39 -5.17 0.13 -12.01
CA LEU A 39 -5.61 -1.12 -11.40
C LEU A 39 -7.14 -1.19 -11.38
N GLN A 40 -7.67 -2.38 -11.66
CA GLN A 40 -9.04 -2.76 -11.40
C GLN A 40 -9.08 -4.13 -10.71
N ILE A 41 -9.97 -4.24 -9.73
CA ILE A 41 -10.37 -5.53 -9.14
C ILE A 41 -11.80 -5.78 -9.58
N LEU A 42 -12.00 -6.92 -10.23
CA LEU A 42 -13.29 -7.38 -10.70
C LEU A 42 -13.78 -8.52 -9.82
N THR A 43 -15.07 -8.52 -9.50
CA THR A 43 -15.79 -9.65 -8.91
C THR A 43 -15.93 -10.80 -9.91
N GLU A 44 -16.43 -11.95 -9.46
CA GLU A 44 -16.64 -13.14 -10.30
C GLU A 44 -17.57 -12.88 -11.50
N ASP A 45 -18.58 -12.02 -11.34
CA ASP A 45 -19.50 -11.64 -12.40
C ASP A 45 -18.96 -10.53 -13.34
N GLY A 46 -17.75 -10.06 -13.10
CA GLY A 46 -17.07 -9.03 -13.88
C GLY A 46 -17.41 -7.58 -13.48
N SER A 47 -18.17 -7.38 -12.40
CA SER A 47 -18.41 -6.03 -11.85
C SER A 47 -17.12 -5.45 -11.26
N VAL A 48 -16.91 -4.14 -11.38
CA VAL A 48 -15.74 -3.46 -10.80
C VAL A 48 -15.97 -3.27 -9.31
N GLU A 49 -15.14 -3.91 -8.49
CA GLU A 49 -15.13 -3.77 -7.03
C GLU A 49 -14.23 -2.59 -6.60
N TYR A 50 -13.12 -2.40 -7.29
CA TYR A 50 -12.15 -1.36 -7.01
C TYR A 50 -11.50 -0.90 -8.30
N GLN A 51 -11.27 0.41 -8.42
CA GLN A 51 -10.52 0.98 -9.52
C GLN A 51 -9.63 2.12 -9.03
N SER A 52 -8.39 2.13 -9.48
CA SER A 52 -7.49 3.24 -9.23
C SER A 52 -6.57 3.55 -10.41
N ARG A 53 -6.03 4.76 -10.41
CA ARG A 53 -4.98 5.21 -11.32
C ARG A 53 -4.06 6.17 -10.59
N GLY A 54 -2.78 6.15 -10.91
CA GLY A 54 -1.84 7.01 -10.20
C GLY A 54 -0.43 6.98 -10.74
N VAL A 55 0.48 7.37 -9.85
CA VAL A 55 1.91 7.34 -10.05
C VAL A 55 2.56 6.53 -8.95
N GLN A 56 3.52 5.70 -9.34
CA GLN A 56 4.51 5.13 -8.44
C GLN A 56 5.91 5.60 -8.85
N TYR A 57 6.84 5.53 -7.91
CA TYR A 57 8.23 5.91 -8.11
C TYR A 57 9.12 4.67 -8.03
N LEU A 58 9.80 4.33 -9.13
CA LEU A 58 10.71 3.19 -9.19
C LEU A 58 12.14 3.64 -8.91
N ASN A 59 12.74 3.09 -7.85
CA ASN A 59 14.19 3.12 -7.69
C ASN A 59 14.82 1.92 -8.41
N ARG A 60 15.53 2.17 -9.51
CA ARG A 60 16.18 1.10 -10.30
C ARG A 60 17.32 0.39 -9.57
N GLU A 61 18.04 1.11 -8.72
CA GLU A 61 19.18 0.55 -8.00
C GLU A 61 18.69 -0.45 -6.94
N LEU A 62 17.63 -0.11 -6.23
CA LEU A 62 17.01 -0.97 -5.22
C LEU A 62 16.04 -2.01 -5.82
N GLY A 63 15.52 -1.77 -7.02
CA GLY A 63 14.47 -2.59 -7.64
C GLY A 63 13.12 -2.48 -6.89
N LEU A 64 12.86 -1.33 -6.27
CA LEU A 64 11.68 -1.09 -5.43
C LEU A 64 10.77 0.00 -6.03
N PHE A 65 9.47 -0.20 -5.88
CA PHE A 65 8.44 0.78 -6.19
C PHE A 65 7.97 1.43 -4.89
N PHE A 66 7.85 2.76 -4.90
CA PHE A 66 7.27 3.55 -3.83
C PHE A 66 5.95 4.15 -4.32
N LEU A 67 4.98 4.26 -3.41
CA LEU A 67 3.70 4.88 -3.73
C LEU A 67 3.90 6.37 -4.06
N GLY A 68 2.95 6.93 -4.79
CA GLY A 68 2.87 8.36 -5.09
C GLY A 68 1.42 8.82 -5.05
N PRO A 69 1.07 9.88 -5.79
CA PRO A 69 -0.30 10.33 -5.94
C PRO A 69 -1.15 9.28 -6.66
N GLU A 70 -2.34 9.01 -6.13
CA GLU A 70 -3.31 8.06 -6.67
C GLU A 70 -4.72 8.62 -6.56
N GLU A 71 -5.55 8.31 -7.55
CA GLU A 71 -7.00 8.52 -7.52
C GLU A 71 -7.69 7.15 -7.45
N VAL A 72 -8.56 6.98 -6.45
CA VAL A 72 -9.48 5.84 -6.37
C VAL A 72 -10.84 6.29 -6.89
N LEU A 73 -11.40 5.53 -7.84
CA LEU A 73 -12.70 5.82 -8.43
C LEU A 73 -13.79 5.00 -7.75
N ASP A 74 -14.91 5.64 -7.43
CA ASP A 74 -16.12 4.97 -6.97
C ASP A 74 -16.99 4.45 -8.14
N ASP A 75 -18.15 3.87 -7.81
CA ASP A 75 -19.09 3.31 -8.79
C ASP A 75 -19.77 4.36 -9.68
N THR A 76 -19.75 5.63 -9.27
CA THR A 76 -20.22 6.78 -10.06
C THR A 76 -19.12 7.38 -10.94
N GLY A 77 -17.87 6.98 -10.72
CA GLY A 77 -16.68 7.53 -11.36
C GLY A 77 -16.13 8.78 -10.67
N GLU A 78 -16.60 9.12 -9.46
CA GLU A 78 -16.01 10.18 -8.65
C GLU A 78 -14.62 9.73 -8.16
N ALA A 79 -13.63 10.61 -8.32
CA ALA A 79 -12.26 10.33 -7.96
C ALA A 79 -11.94 10.91 -6.57
N THR A 80 -11.53 10.03 -5.64
CA THR A 80 -10.97 10.44 -4.35
C THR A 80 -9.44 10.44 -4.44
N PRO A 81 -8.77 11.59 -4.27
CA PRO A 81 -7.32 11.67 -4.34
C PRO A 81 -6.66 11.24 -3.02
N TYR A 82 -5.55 10.53 -3.15
CA TYR A 82 -4.63 10.16 -2.08
C TYR A 82 -3.22 10.51 -2.51
N ASP A 83 -2.36 10.90 -1.56
CA ASP A 83 -0.95 11.10 -1.82
C ASP A 83 -0.15 10.42 -0.70
N ASN A 84 0.45 9.29 -1.06
CA ASN A 84 1.32 8.51 -0.17
C ASN A 84 2.77 8.55 -0.67
N SER A 85 3.16 9.66 -1.31
CA SER A 85 4.54 9.87 -1.77
C SER A 85 5.53 9.76 -0.61
N PRO A 86 6.69 9.11 -0.81
CA PRO A 86 7.74 9.11 0.20
C PRO A 86 8.18 10.54 0.50
N VAL A 87 8.40 10.84 1.78
CA VAL A 87 8.90 12.14 2.23
C VAL A 87 10.43 12.10 2.35
N ASP A 88 10.95 11.04 2.96
CA ASP A 88 12.37 10.79 3.19
C ASP A 88 12.71 9.30 3.06
N PHE A 89 14.00 9.00 2.89
CA PHE A 89 14.54 7.66 2.84
C PHE A 89 15.68 7.52 3.84
N ILE A 90 15.34 7.03 5.02
CA ILE A 90 16.27 7.04 6.15
C ILE A 90 17.24 5.87 6.07
N HIS A 91 18.53 6.17 6.08
CA HIS A 91 19.63 5.23 5.99
C HIS A 91 20.26 4.87 7.34
N PRO A 92 20.99 3.75 7.45
CA PRO A 92 21.72 3.41 8.67
C PRO A 92 22.65 4.54 9.14
N GLY A 93 22.44 4.99 10.38
CA GLY A 93 23.21 6.07 11.00
C GLY A 93 22.52 7.44 10.96
N GLU A 94 21.42 7.57 10.23
CA GLU A 94 20.61 8.79 10.21
C GLU A 94 19.58 8.82 11.35
N PRO A 95 19.21 10.01 11.86
CA PRO A 95 18.12 10.14 12.82
C PRO A 95 16.81 9.58 12.23
N GLY A 96 16.12 8.74 12.99
CA GLY A 96 14.89 8.09 12.50
C GLY A 96 15.08 6.63 12.11
N PHE A 97 16.31 6.22 11.80
CA PHE A 97 16.58 4.84 11.40
C PHE A 97 16.22 3.87 12.53
N ALA A 98 15.44 2.85 12.21
CA ALA A 98 14.92 1.85 13.15
C ALA A 98 14.05 2.41 14.31
N GLN A 99 13.53 3.64 14.20
CA GLN A 99 12.52 4.11 15.14
C GLN A 99 11.21 3.34 14.98
N THR A 100 10.57 3.03 16.11
CA THR A 100 9.28 2.32 16.16
C THR A 100 8.09 3.28 16.20
N LEU A 101 8.34 4.58 16.27
CA LEU A 101 7.33 5.61 16.16
C LEU A 101 7.39 6.21 14.76
N PRO A 102 6.27 6.26 14.02
CA PRO A 102 6.23 6.90 12.71
C PRO A 102 6.65 8.37 12.80
N LEU A 103 7.42 8.83 11.82
CA LEU A 103 7.86 10.23 11.73
C LEU A 103 6.84 11.11 10.99
N TYR A 104 6.09 10.51 10.07
CA TYR A 104 5.06 11.14 9.25
C TYR A 104 3.75 10.39 9.41
N GLU A 105 2.63 11.10 9.28
CA GLU A 105 1.28 10.54 9.17
C GLU A 105 0.97 9.37 10.12
N CYS A 106 1.12 9.63 11.41
CA CYS A 106 0.40 8.99 12.50
C CYS A 106 0.42 10.00 13.65
N ASP A 107 -0.74 10.51 14.05
CA ASP A 107 -0.82 11.18 15.34
C ASP A 107 -0.45 10.16 16.45
N GLN A 108 0.05 10.65 17.60
CA GLN A 108 0.34 9.79 18.75
C GLN A 108 -0.89 8.96 19.20
N GLN A 109 -2.10 9.35 18.78
CA GLN A 109 -3.34 8.66 19.12
C GLN A 109 -3.53 7.38 18.30
N LYS A 110 -3.06 7.34 17.05
CA LYS A 110 -3.07 6.15 16.16
C LYS A 110 -1.93 5.18 16.44
N ALA A 111 -0.77 5.67 16.90
CA ALA A 111 0.38 4.83 17.26
C ALA A 111 0.31 4.24 18.69
N GLY A 112 -0.67 4.66 19.50
CA GLY A 112 -0.77 4.40 20.93
C GLY A 112 -1.25 3.00 21.34
N PHE A 113 -0.90 1.94 20.61
CA PHE A 113 -1.21 0.59 21.10
C PHE A 113 -0.33 0.26 22.31
N THR A 114 -0.91 0.36 23.51
CA THR A 114 -0.34 -0.23 24.72
C THR A 114 -0.92 -1.64 24.85
N PRO A 115 -0.15 -2.71 24.60
CA PRO A 115 -0.65 -4.05 24.82
C PRO A 115 -1.09 -4.17 26.28
N ALA A 116 -2.34 -4.57 26.50
CA ALA A 116 -2.77 -5.00 27.83
C ALA A 116 -1.87 -6.17 28.26
N PRO A 117 -1.51 -6.30 29.55
CA PRO A 117 -0.85 -7.51 30.03
C PRO A 117 -1.72 -8.71 29.64
N ALA A 118 -1.12 -9.66 28.92
CA ALA A 118 -1.81 -10.82 28.39
C ALA A 118 -2.51 -11.58 29.51
N ALA A 119 -3.83 -11.44 29.61
CA ALA A 119 -4.64 -12.45 30.26
C ALA A 119 -4.64 -13.67 29.33
N PRO A 120 -4.55 -14.91 29.85
CA PRO A 120 -4.65 -16.10 29.02
C PRO A 120 -6.05 -16.15 28.40
N THR A 121 -6.16 -15.74 27.14
CA THR A 121 -7.38 -15.92 26.35
C THR A 121 -7.42 -17.37 25.87
N PRO A 122 -8.52 -18.10 26.08
CA PRO A 122 -8.67 -19.43 25.48
C PRO A 122 -8.87 -19.25 23.97
N GLY A 123 -7.96 -19.83 23.18
CA GLY A 123 -8.15 -20.25 21.78
C GLY A 123 -8.73 -19.19 20.84
N LEU A 124 -7.93 -18.18 20.48
CA LEU A 124 -8.06 -17.59 19.15
C LEU A 124 -7.18 -18.45 18.23
N GLU A 125 -7.82 -19.21 17.33
CA GLU A 125 -7.10 -19.82 16.20
C GLU A 125 -6.46 -18.70 15.40
N GLU A 126 -5.13 -18.75 15.32
CA GLU A 126 -4.36 -17.96 14.37
C GLU A 126 -4.76 -18.45 12.97
N THR A 127 -5.35 -17.57 12.16
CA THR A 127 -5.54 -17.86 10.73
C THR A 127 -4.17 -17.86 10.07
N ASP A 128 -3.59 -19.06 10.01
CA ASP A 128 -2.36 -19.36 9.30
C ASP A 128 -2.48 -18.90 7.84
N HIS A 129 -1.79 -17.79 7.52
CA HIS A 129 -1.72 -17.22 6.17
C HIS A 129 -0.59 -17.82 5.34
N ASP A 130 0.11 -18.85 5.84
CA ASP A 130 1.18 -19.54 5.13
C ASP A 130 0.87 -21.05 5.03
N GLN A 131 -0.01 -21.42 4.10
CA GLN A 131 -0.14 -22.81 3.67
C GLN A 131 0.22 -22.94 2.18
N ILE A 132 1.44 -23.42 1.93
CA ILE A 132 1.92 -23.96 0.64
C ILE A 132 1.62 -25.46 0.60
#